data_AF-A0A9D9ITE7-F1
#
_entry.id   AF-A0A9D9ITE7-F1
#
_cell.length_a   1.000
_cell.length_b   1.000
_cell.length_c   1.000
_cell.angle_alpha   90.00
_cell.angle_beta   90.00
_cell.angle_gamma   90.00
#
_symmetry.space_group_name_H-M   'P 1'
#
loop_
_entity.id
_entity.type
_entity.pdbx_description
1 polymer ?
#
loop_
_entity_poly.entity_id
_entity_poly.type
_entity_poly.pdbx_seq_one_letter_code
_entity_poly.pdbx_strand_id
1 'polypeptide(L)'
;MTQTGQFSEDIARVLDMHGIPFSTEDSRYFRILRAVSAHHRTKGCNYLNIITIPIMSHNLEEAILQSEAVGRHAGMPDTVMITQDRWMRAPEAVTSRLLAHLGIFRSIFARDCEVRKISRKEADGFLEKNHSYGGASSRYCYGLFLARDRVKETGGLYGERPASGTMVAAAEFSNARRWIKEGKEIRSYEWIRYASLPDTRISGGMGKVLQKFISDIHPDDVMSYADLEWSDGQAYRQLGFIPDGKKAPVSFRIDQSDWLRIPIRPAGPATPPQPHITLPHGTDSTSRHRTLPCEDTDTLYFRNAGSLKYRLRLY
;
A
#
# COMPACT_ATOMS: atom_id res chain seq x y z
N MET A 1 9.01 29.77 -1.91
CA MET A 1 9.20 28.39 -2.39
C MET A 1 7.83 27.77 -2.56
N THR A 2 7.51 27.18 -3.71
CA THR A 2 6.20 26.53 -3.96
C THR A 2 6.04 25.31 -3.03
N GLN A 3 4.81 24.98 -2.61
CA GLN A 3 4.52 23.82 -1.74
C GLN A 3 5.10 22.50 -2.26
N THR A 4 5.35 22.39 -3.57
CA THR A 4 5.97 21.26 -4.25
C THR A 4 7.42 20.98 -3.83
N GLY A 5 8.21 22.00 -3.49
CA GLY A 5 9.58 21.79 -2.99
C GLY A 5 9.60 21.36 -1.52
N GLN A 6 8.64 21.85 -0.74
CA GLN A 6 8.64 21.71 0.71
C GLN A 6 8.59 20.25 1.18
N PHE A 7 7.72 19.40 0.61
CA PHE A 7 7.58 18.02 1.09
C PHE A 7 8.82 17.16 0.81
N SER A 8 9.56 17.44 -0.27
CA SER A 8 10.80 16.70 -0.58
C SER A 8 11.92 17.10 0.40
N GLU A 9 11.95 18.37 0.80
CA GLU A 9 12.83 18.84 1.88
C GLU A 9 12.42 18.27 3.24
N ASP A 10 11.14 18.06 3.50
CA ASP A 10 10.68 17.41 4.74
C ASP A 10 11.22 15.97 4.85
N ILE A 11 11.19 15.21 3.76
CA ILE A 11 11.76 13.86 3.71
C ILE A 11 13.29 13.91 3.86
N ALA A 12 13.97 14.88 3.23
CA ALA A 12 15.40 15.08 3.40
C ALA A 12 15.76 15.38 4.86
N ARG A 13 14.99 16.25 5.54
CA ARG A 13 15.14 16.55 6.97
C ARG A 13 14.98 15.32 7.85
N VAL A 14 14.07 14.40 7.52
CA VAL A 14 13.98 13.11 8.24
C VAL A 14 15.28 12.33 8.12
N LEU A 15 15.89 12.25 6.93
CA LEU A 15 17.18 11.57 6.75
C LEU A 15 18.28 12.24 7.59
N ASP A 16 18.36 13.57 7.56
CA ASP A 16 19.33 14.35 8.35
C ASP A 16 19.15 14.13 9.86
N MET A 17 17.91 14.17 10.36
CA MET A 17 17.59 13.95 11.77
C MET A 17 18.02 12.56 12.27
N HIS A 18 18.00 11.56 11.38
CA HIS A 18 18.46 10.21 11.67
C HIS A 18 19.94 9.98 11.32
N GLY A 19 20.67 11.03 10.91
CA GLY A 19 22.09 10.95 10.56
C GLY A 19 22.38 10.06 9.36
N ILE A 20 21.44 9.95 8.41
CA ILE A 20 21.53 9.09 7.23
C ILE A 20 22.12 9.91 6.09
N PRO A 21 23.36 9.64 5.64
CA PRO A 21 23.93 10.38 4.51
C PRO A 21 23.15 10.10 3.22
N PHE A 22 22.88 11.13 2.42
CA PHE A 22 22.23 10.98 1.13
C PHE A 22 22.78 11.98 0.10
N SER A 23 22.59 11.65 -1.17
CA SER A 23 22.78 12.59 -2.28
C SER A 23 21.44 12.90 -2.94
N THR A 24 21.31 14.10 -3.52
CA THR A 24 20.08 14.53 -4.20
C THR A 24 20.29 14.63 -5.70
N GLU A 25 19.30 14.20 -6.46
CA GLU A 25 19.19 14.41 -7.91
C GLU A 25 17.82 15.01 -8.22
N ASP A 26 17.81 16.21 -8.80
CA ASP A 26 16.59 16.95 -9.12
C ASP A 26 16.12 16.67 -10.55
N SER A 27 14.81 16.51 -10.72
CA SER A 27 14.14 16.46 -12.01
C SER A 27 12.97 17.44 -12.03
N ARG A 28 12.44 17.71 -13.22
CA ARG A 28 11.24 18.54 -13.41
C ARG A 28 10.03 18.00 -12.63
N TYR A 29 9.93 16.67 -12.53
CA TYR A 29 8.72 15.97 -12.09
C TYR A 29 8.82 15.29 -10.73
N PHE A 30 10.03 15.08 -10.24
CA PHE A 30 10.32 14.35 -9.02
C PHE A 30 11.74 14.68 -8.56
N ARG A 31 12.10 14.26 -7.34
CA ARG A 31 13.48 14.30 -6.84
C ARG A 31 13.87 12.92 -6.35
N ILE A 32 15.13 12.56 -6.51
CA ILE A 32 15.69 11.32 -5.96
C ILE A 32 16.60 11.68 -4.79
N LEU A 33 16.27 11.15 -3.61
CA LEU A 33 17.17 11.13 -2.46
C LEU A 33 17.78 9.73 -2.39
N ARG A 34 19.07 9.62 -2.69
CA ARG A 34 19.81 8.36 -2.63
C ARG A 34 20.47 8.23 -1.27
N ALA A 35 19.75 7.62 -0.34
CA ALA A 35 20.17 7.47 1.05
C ALA A 35 21.06 6.24 1.25
N VAL A 36 22.17 6.38 1.96
CA VAL A 36 23.01 5.25 2.38
C VAL A 36 22.18 4.33 3.26
N SER A 37 22.19 3.04 2.96
CA SER A 37 21.44 2.04 3.73
C SER A 37 22.29 0.81 3.97
N ALA A 38 22.43 0.44 5.25
CA ALA A 38 22.98 -0.86 5.63
C ALA A 38 22.00 -2.01 5.34
N HIS A 39 20.71 -1.69 5.12
CA HIS A 39 19.67 -2.64 4.77
C HIS A 39 19.36 -2.58 3.28
N HIS A 40 19.61 -3.67 2.56
CA HIS A 40 19.39 -3.76 1.11
C HIS A 40 18.64 -5.03 0.74
N ARG A 41 17.69 -4.91 -0.20
CA ARG A 41 16.98 -6.06 -0.77
C ARG A 41 17.75 -6.63 -1.96
N THR A 42 18.53 -5.78 -2.63
CA THR A 42 19.36 -6.14 -3.79
C THR A 42 20.81 -6.31 -3.34
N LYS A 43 21.36 -7.51 -3.54
CA LYS A 43 22.73 -7.84 -3.13
C LYS A 43 23.74 -6.85 -3.74
N GLY A 44 24.57 -6.23 -2.92
CA GLY A 44 25.60 -5.28 -3.34
C GLY A 44 25.10 -3.85 -3.53
N CYS A 45 23.81 -3.58 -3.36
CA CYS A 45 23.30 -2.22 -3.22
C CYS A 45 23.48 -1.77 -1.76
N ASN A 46 24.06 -0.61 -1.53
CA ASN A 46 24.24 0.00 -0.19
C ASN A 46 23.46 1.32 -0.07
N TYR A 47 22.43 1.49 -0.90
CA TYR A 47 21.59 2.67 -0.92
C TYR A 47 20.11 2.28 -1.04
N LEU A 48 19.23 3.16 -0.56
CA LEU A 48 17.82 3.19 -0.89
C LEU A 48 17.58 4.41 -1.79
N ASN A 49 17.02 4.21 -2.97
CA ASN A 49 16.58 5.30 -3.83
C ASN A 49 15.17 5.72 -3.41
N ILE A 50 15.01 6.94 -2.90
CA ILE A 50 13.73 7.50 -2.47
C ILE A 50 13.31 8.50 -3.54
N ILE A 51 12.34 8.13 -4.38
CA ILE A 51 11.79 9.03 -5.39
C ILE A 51 10.63 9.81 -4.77
N THR A 52 10.82 11.10 -4.53
CA THR A 52 9.78 11.99 -4.02
C THR A 52 9.01 12.59 -5.20
N ILE A 53 7.69 12.41 -5.22
CA ILE A 53 6.83 12.81 -6.33
C ILE A 53 5.86 13.91 -5.88
N PRO A 54 6.16 15.21 -6.16
CA PRO A 54 5.20 16.30 -5.95
C PRO A 54 3.93 16.05 -6.75
N ILE A 55 2.76 16.38 -6.21
CA ILE A 55 1.55 16.42 -7.03
C ILE A 55 1.46 17.83 -7.62
N MET A 56 1.62 17.93 -8.94
CA MET A 56 1.69 19.21 -9.65
C MET A 56 0.89 19.24 -10.96
N SER A 57 0.18 18.16 -11.27
CA SER A 57 -0.55 18.02 -12.52
C SER A 57 -1.97 18.57 -12.37
N HIS A 58 -2.34 19.50 -13.23
CA HIS A 58 -3.68 20.12 -13.25
C HIS A 58 -4.66 19.38 -14.18
N ASN A 59 -4.18 18.39 -14.92
CA ASN A 59 -5.00 17.52 -15.75
C ASN A 59 -4.41 16.10 -15.85
N LEU A 60 -5.18 15.19 -16.45
CA LEU A 60 -4.79 13.79 -16.61
C LEU A 60 -3.57 13.59 -17.52
N GLU A 61 -3.43 14.39 -18.57
CA GLU A 61 -2.32 14.27 -19.52
C GLU A 61 -0.99 14.59 -18.83
N GLU A 62 -0.94 15.68 -18.06
CA GLU A 62 0.21 16.03 -17.23
C GLU A 62 0.54 14.94 -16.20
N ALA A 63 -0.47 14.35 -15.56
CA ALA A 63 -0.26 13.28 -14.58
C ALA A 63 0.30 12.01 -15.25
N ILE A 64 -0.10 11.72 -16.48
CA ILE A 64 0.45 10.62 -17.28
C ILE A 64 1.92 10.91 -17.61
N LEU A 65 2.23 12.10 -18.11
CA LEU A 65 3.62 12.50 -18.42
C LEU A 65 4.53 12.43 -17.19
N GLN A 66 4.05 12.88 -16.03
CA GLN A 66 4.78 12.77 -14.77
C GLN A 66 5.04 11.30 -14.41
N SER A 67 4.01 10.45 -14.48
CA SER A 67 4.10 9.02 -14.19
C SER A 67 5.08 8.31 -15.11
N GLU A 68 5.07 8.62 -16.40
CA GLU A 68 6.02 8.07 -17.38
C GLU A 68 7.46 8.53 -17.13
N ALA A 69 7.65 9.78 -16.70
CA ALA A 69 8.97 10.29 -16.33
C ALA A 69 9.55 9.58 -15.09
N VAL A 70 8.72 9.36 -14.06
CA VAL A 70 9.09 8.58 -12.87
C VAL A 70 9.33 7.11 -13.25
N GLY A 71 8.49 6.54 -14.11
CA GLY A 71 8.55 5.14 -14.53
C GLY A 71 9.89 4.71 -15.14
N ARG A 72 10.61 5.64 -15.79
CA ARG A 72 11.97 5.40 -16.30
C ARG A 72 12.99 5.07 -15.19
N HIS A 73 12.69 5.42 -13.95
CA HIS A 73 13.53 5.20 -12.76
C HIS A 73 12.99 4.09 -11.86
N ALA A 74 11.78 3.55 -12.15
CA ALA A 74 11.17 2.48 -11.38
C ALA A 74 11.97 1.16 -11.38
N GLY A 75 12.89 0.99 -12.34
CA GLY A 75 13.77 -0.18 -12.44
C GLY A 75 15.05 -0.07 -11.59
N MET A 76 15.28 1.03 -10.89
CA MET A 76 16.45 1.18 -10.03
C MET A 76 16.38 0.18 -8.85
N PRO A 77 17.51 -0.44 -8.47
CA PRO A 77 17.54 -1.36 -7.34
C PRO A 77 17.20 -0.63 -6.05
N ASP A 78 16.51 -1.32 -5.13
CA ASP A 78 16.13 -0.78 -3.82
C ASP A 78 15.50 0.62 -3.90
N THR A 79 14.38 0.70 -4.61
CA THR A 79 13.64 1.96 -4.80
C THR A 79 12.34 1.97 -4.01
N VAL A 80 11.97 3.14 -3.49
CA VAL A 80 10.63 3.47 -2.98
C VAL A 80 10.19 4.80 -3.58
N MET A 81 8.88 4.94 -3.82
CA MET A 81 8.25 6.14 -4.34
C MET A 81 7.33 6.72 -3.27
N ILE A 82 7.60 7.97 -2.87
CA ILE A 82 6.79 8.68 -1.89
C ILE A 82 6.12 9.85 -2.60
N THR A 83 4.79 9.81 -2.61
CA THR A 83 3.94 10.81 -3.26
C THR A 83 3.51 11.86 -2.25
N GLN A 84 3.48 13.13 -2.67
CA GLN A 84 3.23 14.26 -1.77
C GLN A 84 1.90 14.11 -1.01
N ASP A 85 0.81 13.71 -1.66
CA ASP A 85 -0.48 13.57 -0.99
C ASP A 85 -0.47 12.49 0.11
N ARG A 86 0.31 11.42 -0.03
CA ARG A 86 0.50 10.42 1.03
C ARG A 86 1.27 11.00 2.21
N TRP A 87 2.32 11.76 1.92
CA TRP A 87 3.10 12.46 2.93
C TRP A 87 2.23 13.46 3.71
N MET A 88 1.48 14.30 3.00
CA MET A 88 0.65 15.34 3.61
C MET A 88 -0.47 14.77 4.48
N ARG A 89 -1.04 13.61 4.11
CA ARG A 89 -2.10 12.96 4.91
C ARG A 89 -1.60 12.20 6.13
N ALA A 90 -0.40 11.62 6.06
CA ALA A 90 0.08 10.68 7.07
C ALA A 90 1.61 10.71 7.20
N PRO A 91 2.22 11.86 7.56
CA PRO A 91 3.66 12.03 7.55
C PRO A 91 4.37 11.06 8.51
N GLU A 92 3.81 10.82 9.69
CA GLU A 92 4.37 9.90 10.70
C GLU A 92 4.38 8.44 10.23
N ALA A 93 3.28 7.98 9.61
CA ALA A 93 3.17 6.62 9.10
C ALA A 93 4.10 6.39 7.89
N VAL A 94 4.18 7.37 6.99
CA VAL A 94 5.09 7.33 5.84
C VAL A 94 6.55 7.38 6.30
N THR A 95 6.87 8.21 7.29
CA THR A 95 8.20 8.27 7.92
C THR A 95 8.59 6.93 8.52
N SER A 96 7.72 6.33 9.35
CA SER A 96 7.99 5.03 9.97
C SER A 96 8.25 3.94 8.92
N ARG A 97 7.45 3.93 7.85
CA ARG A 97 7.63 2.99 6.75
C ARG A 97 8.94 3.22 5.99
N LEU A 98 9.30 4.48 5.71
CA LEU A 98 10.57 4.85 5.08
C LEU A 98 11.76 4.39 5.93
N LEU A 99 11.75 4.70 7.23
CA LEU A 99 12.78 4.28 8.17
C LEU A 99 12.90 2.75 8.23
N ALA A 100 11.78 2.01 8.19
CA ALA A 100 11.80 0.56 8.12
C ALA A 100 12.49 0.03 6.84
N HIS A 101 12.28 0.70 5.69
CA HIS A 101 13.01 0.37 4.45
C HIS A 101 14.51 0.69 4.53
N LEU A 102 14.91 1.65 5.37
CA LEU A 102 16.31 2.02 5.67
C LEU A 102 16.95 1.15 6.77
N GLY A 103 16.21 0.18 7.33
CA GLY A 103 16.73 -0.71 8.36
C GLY A 103 16.48 -0.27 9.80
N ILE A 104 15.75 0.83 10.00
CA ILE A 104 15.42 1.40 11.31
C ILE A 104 14.01 0.92 11.68
N PHE A 105 13.94 -0.16 12.45
CA PHE A 105 12.69 -0.81 12.84
C PHE A 105 12.88 -1.68 14.09
N ARG A 106 11.76 -2.00 14.74
CA ARG A 106 11.63 -3.04 15.76
C ARG A 106 11.48 -4.40 15.11
N SER A 107 12.23 -5.38 15.58
CA SER A 107 12.22 -6.75 15.08
C SER A 107 11.50 -7.67 16.06
N ILE A 108 10.53 -8.41 15.55
CA ILE A 108 9.82 -9.48 16.26
C ILE A 108 9.96 -10.76 15.43
N PHE A 109 10.18 -11.90 16.08
CA PHE A 109 10.11 -13.19 15.37
C PHE A 109 8.71 -13.77 15.45
N ALA A 110 8.23 -14.37 14.37
CA ALA A 110 6.89 -14.97 14.33
C ALA A 110 6.69 -16.11 15.35
N ARG A 111 7.77 -16.73 15.85
CA ARG A 111 7.71 -17.72 16.95
C ARG A 111 7.33 -17.10 18.30
N ASP A 112 7.56 -15.79 18.45
CA ASP A 112 7.20 -15.00 19.63
C ASP A 112 5.80 -14.41 19.50
N CYS A 113 5.10 -14.70 18.40
CA CYS A 113 3.73 -14.28 18.16
C CYS A 113 2.75 -15.45 18.18
N GLU A 114 1.47 -15.16 18.38
CA GLU A 114 0.35 -16.06 18.17
C GLU A 114 -0.53 -15.54 17.03
N VAL A 115 -0.96 -16.42 16.13
CA VAL A 115 -1.89 -16.07 15.05
C VAL A 115 -3.28 -16.57 15.40
N ARG A 116 -4.29 -15.71 15.28
CA ARG A 116 -5.70 -16.06 15.53
C ARG A 116 -6.63 -15.42 14.51
N LYS A 117 -7.78 -16.05 14.30
CA LYS A 117 -8.90 -15.39 13.61
C LYS A 117 -9.38 -14.21 14.45
N ILE A 118 -9.70 -13.11 13.77
CA ILE A 118 -10.24 -11.91 14.40
C ILE A 118 -11.51 -11.49 13.66
N SER A 119 -12.32 -10.65 14.28
CA SER A 119 -13.47 -10.05 13.61
C SER A 119 -13.00 -9.03 12.55
N ARG A 120 -13.85 -8.79 11.54
CA ARG A 120 -13.61 -7.72 10.56
C ARG A 120 -13.45 -6.36 11.23
N LYS A 121 -14.24 -6.08 12.27
CA LYS A 121 -14.14 -4.84 13.06
C LYS A 121 -12.75 -4.64 13.68
N GLU A 122 -12.16 -5.70 14.24
CA GLU A 122 -10.79 -5.64 14.77
C GLU A 122 -9.75 -5.43 13.67
N ALA A 123 -9.90 -6.13 12.54
CA ALA A 123 -8.99 -5.99 11.40
C ALA A 123 -9.04 -4.59 10.80
N ASP A 124 -10.24 -4.06 10.53
CA ASP A 124 -10.45 -2.70 10.03
C ASP A 124 -9.84 -1.68 11.01
N GLY A 125 -10.13 -1.81 12.32
CA GLY A 125 -9.59 -0.90 13.33
C GLY A 125 -8.05 -0.87 13.40
N PHE A 126 -7.39 -1.99 13.08
CA PHE A 126 -5.93 -2.05 12.96
C PHE A 126 -5.45 -1.48 11.62
N LEU A 127 -6.08 -1.85 10.51
CA LEU A 127 -5.63 -1.50 9.17
C LEU A 127 -5.87 -0.03 8.83
N GLU A 128 -6.93 0.61 9.32
CA GLU A 128 -7.16 2.05 9.17
C GLU A 128 -5.99 2.88 9.74
N LYS A 129 -5.31 2.37 10.77
CA LYS A 129 -4.18 3.06 11.40
C LYS A 129 -2.84 2.74 10.75
N ASN A 130 -2.69 1.53 10.22
CA ASN A 130 -1.38 0.96 9.89
C ASN A 130 -1.19 0.64 8.39
N HIS A 131 -2.25 0.66 7.59
CA HIS A 131 -2.20 0.36 6.16
C HIS A 131 -2.58 1.60 5.33
N SER A 132 -1.82 1.89 4.26
CA SER A 132 -2.01 3.11 3.43
C SER A 132 -3.38 3.26 2.75
N TYR A 133 -4.18 2.21 2.77
CA TYR A 133 -5.52 2.16 2.18
C TYR A 133 -6.60 1.72 3.19
N GLY A 134 -6.25 1.63 4.48
CA GLY A 134 -7.17 1.13 5.50
C GLY A 134 -7.60 -0.32 5.30
N GLY A 135 -8.73 -0.65 5.92
CA GLY A 135 -9.41 -1.94 5.78
C GLY A 135 -10.02 -2.13 4.40
N ALA A 136 -10.38 -3.36 4.06
CA ALA A 136 -11.04 -3.69 2.81
C ALA A 136 -12.19 -4.67 3.02
N SER A 137 -13.08 -4.76 2.03
CA SER A 137 -14.13 -5.79 2.06
C SER A 137 -13.49 -7.18 2.05
N SER A 138 -13.57 -7.87 3.18
CA SER A 138 -12.90 -9.14 3.43
C SER A 138 -13.86 -10.16 4.05
N ARG A 139 -13.55 -11.46 3.87
CA ARG A 139 -14.31 -12.57 4.45
C ARG A 139 -13.61 -13.20 5.63
N TYR A 140 -12.28 -13.29 5.56
CA TYR A 140 -11.44 -13.93 6.56
C TYR A 140 -10.38 -12.94 7.03
N CYS A 141 -10.29 -12.77 8.34
CA CYS A 141 -9.38 -11.84 8.98
C CYS A 141 -8.52 -12.58 10.01
N TYR A 142 -7.23 -12.27 10.04
CA TYR A 142 -6.29 -12.85 10.99
C TYR A 142 -5.46 -11.75 11.63
N GLY A 143 -5.29 -11.84 12.95
CA GLY A 143 -4.38 -11.00 13.70
C GLY A 143 -3.18 -11.79 14.18
N LEU A 144 -2.03 -11.13 14.22
CA LEU A 144 -0.81 -11.63 14.82
C LEU A 144 -0.56 -10.86 16.10
N PHE A 145 -0.50 -11.57 17.23
CA PHE A 145 -0.39 -11.00 18.57
C PHE A 145 0.96 -11.33 19.17
N LEU A 146 1.61 -10.37 19.83
CA LEU A 146 2.84 -10.63 20.56
C LEU A 146 2.51 -11.53 21.76
N ALA A 147 3.17 -12.70 21.86
CA ALA A 147 2.97 -13.63 22.96
C ALA A 147 4.10 -13.57 24.01
N ARG A 148 5.26 -13.01 23.61
CA ARG A 148 6.43 -12.84 24.48
C ARG A 148 7.04 -11.47 24.24
N ASP A 149 7.47 -10.79 25.30
CA ASP A 149 8.07 -9.45 25.25
C ASP A 149 9.52 -9.47 24.72
N ARG A 150 9.72 -10.10 23.56
CA ARG A 150 11.01 -10.22 22.86
C ARG A 150 11.01 -9.37 21.60
N VAL A 151 11.12 -8.07 21.82
CA VAL A 151 11.24 -7.05 20.77
C VAL A 151 12.68 -6.55 20.73
N LYS A 152 13.33 -6.64 19.58
CA LYS A 152 14.65 -6.04 19.38
C LYS A 152 14.49 -4.70 18.66
N GLU A 153 15.32 -3.72 18.97
CA GLU A 153 15.37 -2.45 18.26
C GLU A 153 16.60 -2.36 17.39
N THR A 154 16.43 -1.85 16.17
CA THR A 154 17.50 -1.57 15.23
C THR A 154 17.41 -0.10 14.83
N GLY A 155 18.52 0.63 14.88
CA GLY A 155 18.59 1.99 14.34
C GLY A 155 18.06 3.12 15.23
N GLY A 156 17.98 2.91 16.55
CA GLY A 156 17.75 4.00 17.52
C GLY A 156 16.33 4.55 17.56
N LEU A 157 15.32 3.68 17.46
CA LEU A 157 13.92 4.09 17.65
C LEU A 157 13.63 4.43 19.12
N TYR A 158 12.85 5.49 19.33
CA TYR A 158 12.34 5.90 20.63
C TYR A 158 10.82 5.67 20.68
N GLY A 159 10.30 5.34 21.86
CA GLY A 159 8.86 5.18 22.10
C GLY A 159 8.51 3.86 22.79
N GLU A 160 7.23 3.67 23.09
CA GLU A 160 6.73 2.49 23.79
C GLU A 160 6.84 1.24 22.92
N ARG A 161 7.38 0.16 23.51
CA ARG A 161 7.45 -1.15 22.86
C ARG A 161 6.10 -1.86 23.01
N PRO A 162 5.66 -2.63 22.00
CA PRO A 162 4.46 -3.43 22.14
C PRO A 162 4.68 -4.47 23.25
N ALA A 163 3.71 -4.57 24.16
CA ALA A 163 3.67 -5.57 25.21
C ALA A 163 2.94 -6.84 24.75
N SER A 164 3.13 -7.95 25.45
CA SER A 164 2.42 -9.19 25.21
C SER A 164 0.90 -8.97 25.22
N GLY A 165 0.20 -9.66 24.32
CA GLY A 165 -1.21 -9.46 24.02
C GLY A 165 -1.48 -8.35 23.00
N THR A 166 -0.48 -7.54 22.62
CA THR A 166 -0.65 -6.50 21.60
C THR A 166 -0.77 -7.12 20.21
N MET A 167 -1.77 -6.69 19.43
CA MET A 167 -1.84 -7.02 17.99
C MET A 167 -0.71 -6.26 17.27
N VAL A 168 0.20 -6.99 16.64
CA VAL A 168 1.37 -6.43 15.96
C VAL A 168 1.26 -6.49 14.44
N ALA A 169 0.32 -7.28 13.91
CA ALA A 169 -0.07 -7.25 12.50
C ALA A 169 -1.49 -7.77 12.28
N ALA A 170 -2.09 -7.38 11.16
CA ALA A 170 -3.38 -7.90 10.70
C ALA A 170 -3.34 -8.21 9.20
N ALA A 171 -4.16 -9.18 8.79
CA ALA A 171 -4.34 -9.57 7.41
C ALA A 171 -5.80 -9.83 7.06
N GLU A 172 -6.14 -9.52 5.81
CA GLU A 172 -7.46 -9.74 5.24
C GLU A 172 -7.41 -10.54 3.96
N PHE A 173 -8.31 -11.52 3.86
CA PHE A 173 -8.47 -12.38 2.70
C PHE A 173 -9.90 -12.29 2.16
N SER A 174 -10.03 -12.36 0.83
CA SER A 174 -11.31 -12.31 0.12
C SER A 174 -12.18 -13.54 0.39
N ASN A 175 -13.42 -13.49 -0.09
CA ASN A 175 -14.18 -14.72 -0.31
C ASN A 175 -13.59 -15.52 -1.49
N ALA A 176 -13.93 -16.81 -1.56
CA ALA A 176 -13.56 -17.67 -2.68
C ALA A 176 -14.17 -17.14 -3.99
N ARG A 177 -13.39 -17.16 -5.06
CA ARG A 177 -13.88 -17.04 -6.43
C ARG A 177 -13.61 -18.35 -7.15
N ARG A 178 -14.64 -18.91 -7.77
CA ARG A 178 -14.53 -20.10 -8.62
C ARG A 178 -14.07 -19.68 -10.00
N TRP A 179 -12.99 -20.29 -10.46
CA TRP A 179 -12.45 -20.07 -11.79
C TRP A 179 -12.22 -21.41 -12.47
N ILE A 180 -12.41 -21.46 -13.78
CA ILE A 180 -11.89 -22.56 -14.58
C ILE A 180 -10.48 -22.19 -15.04
N LYS A 181 -9.50 -22.97 -14.64
CA LYS A 181 -8.10 -22.84 -15.05
C LYS A 181 -7.54 -24.18 -15.48
N GLU A 182 -6.92 -24.22 -16.66
CA GLU A 182 -6.31 -25.44 -17.18
C GLU A 182 -7.30 -26.63 -17.15
N GLY A 183 -8.60 -26.37 -17.41
CA GLY A 183 -9.66 -27.38 -17.38
C GLY A 183 -10.16 -27.80 -15.99
N LYS A 184 -9.62 -27.24 -14.90
CA LYS A 184 -10.03 -27.52 -13.51
C LYS A 184 -10.78 -26.34 -12.89
N GLU A 185 -11.86 -26.61 -12.15
CA GLU A 185 -12.46 -25.61 -11.27
C GLU A 185 -11.57 -25.44 -10.03
N ILE A 186 -11.13 -24.21 -9.76
CA ILE A 186 -10.32 -23.85 -8.61
C ILE A 186 -11.02 -22.80 -7.74
N ARG A 187 -10.84 -22.89 -6.43
CA ARG A 187 -11.24 -21.87 -5.43
C ARG A 187 -10.06 -20.95 -5.17
N SER A 188 -10.07 -19.82 -5.88
CA SER A 188 -9.05 -18.78 -5.80
C SER A 188 -9.42 -17.74 -4.76
N TYR A 189 -8.45 -17.34 -3.94
CA TYR A 189 -8.60 -16.30 -2.93
C TYR A 189 -7.59 -15.18 -3.17
N GLU A 190 -7.88 -13.98 -2.68
CA GLU A 190 -6.96 -12.86 -2.66
C GLU A 190 -6.54 -12.54 -1.23
N TRP A 191 -5.24 -12.40 -1.01
CA TRP A 191 -4.70 -11.71 0.16
C TRP A 191 -4.73 -10.21 -0.12
N ILE A 192 -5.76 -9.55 0.42
CA ILE A 192 -6.13 -8.18 0.08
C ILE A 192 -5.27 -7.16 0.82
N ARG A 193 -5.08 -7.39 2.14
CA ARG A 193 -4.35 -6.47 3.02
C ARG A 193 -3.43 -7.23 3.96
N TYR A 194 -2.27 -6.64 4.20
CA TYR A 194 -1.39 -6.98 5.31
C TYR A 194 -0.71 -5.71 5.77
N ALA A 195 -0.74 -5.46 7.09
CA ALA A 195 0.11 -4.46 7.71
C ALA A 195 0.58 -4.97 9.06
N SER A 196 1.83 -4.65 9.41
CA SER A 196 2.31 -4.65 10.79
C SER A 196 2.20 -3.25 11.37
N LEU A 197 2.52 -3.09 12.67
CA LEU A 197 2.79 -1.77 13.23
C LEU A 197 3.86 -1.04 12.39
N PRO A 198 3.80 0.30 12.26
CA PRO A 198 4.51 1.03 11.20
C PRO A 198 6.04 0.96 11.32
N ASP A 199 6.52 0.83 12.55
CA ASP A 199 7.94 0.75 12.92
C ASP A 199 8.40 -0.69 13.17
N THR A 200 7.57 -1.70 12.87
CA THR A 200 7.79 -3.08 13.31
C THR A 200 7.87 -4.04 12.12
N ARG A 201 8.96 -4.81 12.08
CA ARG A 201 9.16 -5.94 11.17
C ARG A 201 8.99 -7.25 11.91
N ILE A 202 8.14 -8.13 11.37
CA ILE A 202 7.89 -9.44 11.94
C ILE A 202 8.50 -10.52 11.04
N SER A 203 9.67 -11.01 11.41
CA SER A 203 10.38 -12.06 10.66
C SER A 203 9.57 -13.35 10.66
N GLY A 204 9.16 -13.80 9.48
CA GLY A 204 8.25 -14.93 9.30
C GLY A 204 6.76 -14.64 9.59
N GLY A 205 6.40 -13.39 9.92
CA GLY A 205 5.04 -13.03 10.34
C GLY A 205 4.00 -13.25 9.25
N MET A 206 4.28 -12.73 8.04
CA MET A 206 3.44 -12.95 6.85
C MET A 206 3.25 -14.45 6.57
N GLY A 207 4.34 -15.24 6.62
CA GLY A 207 4.26 -16.69 6.40
C GLY A 207 3.40 -17.39 7.43
N LYS A 208 3.51 -17.03 8.72
CA LYS A 208 2.69 -17.60 9.79
C LYS A 208 1.19 -17.34 9.58
N VAL A 209 0.84 -16.12 9.18
CA VAL A 209 -0.56 -15.76 8.88
C VAL A 209 -1.08 -16.52 7.66
N LEU A 210 -0.29 -16.57 6.59
CA LEU A 210 -0.65 -17.29 5.37
C LEU A 210 -0.86 -18.79 5.63
N GLN A 211 0.06 -19.44 6.36
CA GLN A 211 -0.06 -20.86 6.70
C GLN A 211 -1.30 -21.13 7.55
N LYS A 212 -1.64 -20.23 8.48
CA LYS A 212 -2.89 -20.33 9.24
C LYS A 212 -4.13 -20.22 8.35
N PHE A 213 -4.14 -19.28 7.40
CA PHE A 213 -5.21 -19.17 6.41
C PHE A 213 -5.35 -20.44 5.55
N ILE A 214 -4.23 -20.97 5.05
CA ILE A 214 -4.21 -22.19 4.22
C ILE A 214 -4.78 -23.38 5.01
N SER A 215 -4.30 -23.57 6.25
CA SER A 215 -4.78 -24.66 7.12
C SER A 215 -6.26 -24.53 7.48
N ASP A 216 -6.78 -23.32 7.61
CA ASP A 216 -8.17 -23.11 8.02
C ASP A 216 -9.15 -23.21 6.84
N ILE A 217 -8.72 -22.79 5.64
CA ILE A 217 -9.62 -22.55 4.50
C ILE A 217 -9.40 -23.53 3.34
N HIS A 218 -8.22 -24.13 3.25
CA HIS A 218 -7.83 -25.05 2.18
C HIS A 218 -8.07 -24.45 0.77
N PRO A 219 -7.49 -23.29 0.45
CA PRO A 219 -7.62 -22.67 -0.87
C PRO A 219 -6.84 -23.45 -1.92
N ASP A 220 -7.30 -23.45 -3.18
CA ASP A 220 -6.55 -24.05 -4.29
C ASP A 220 -5.42 -23.10 -4.72
N ASP A 221 -5.66 -21.79 -4.69
CA ASP A 221 -4.59 -20.80 -4.80
C ASP A 221 -4.89 -19.49 -4.07
N VAL A 222 -3.83 -18.70 -3.88
CA VAL A 222 -3.88 -17.37 -3.30
C VAL A 222 -3.19 -16.38 -4.23
N MET A 223 -3.85 -15.27 -4.53
CA MET A 223 -3.28 -14.14 -5.26
C MET A 223 -3.01 -12.97 -4.33
N SER A 224 -2.05 -12.12 -4.66
CA SER A 224 -1.88 -10.82 -4.03
C SER A 224 -1.20 -9.85 -5.00
N TYR A 225 -1.17 -8.57 -4.64
CA TYR A 225 -0.60 -7.51 -5.48
C TYR A 225 0.46 -6.74 -4.69
N ALA A 226 1.67 -6.65 -5.24
CA ALA A 226 2.71 -5.77 -4.73
C ALA A 226 2.54 -4.38 -5.36
N ASP A 227 2.32 -3.37 -4.52
CA ASP A 227 2.32 -1.98 -4.94
C ASP A 227 3.73 -1.54 -5.33
N LEU A 228 3.89 -1.15 -6.60
CA LEU A 228 5.19 -0.78 -7.17
C LEU A 228 5.75 0.52 -6.59
N GLU A 229 4.94 1.31 -5.88
CA GLU A 229 5.44 2.48 -5.14
C GLU A 229 6.32 2.06 -3.94
N TRP A 230 6.16 0.85 -3.41
CA TRP A 230 6.84 0.42 -2.17
C TRP A 230 7.64 -0.86 -2.27
N SER A 231 7.25 -1.77 -3.17
CA SER A 231 7.88 -3.08 -3.26
C SER A 231 7.79 -3.66 -4.64
N ASP A 232 8.84 -4.37 -5.01
CA ASP A 232 8.90 -5.23 -6.17
C ASP A 232 8.33 -6.64 -5.89
N GLY A 233 7.75 -6.89 -4.71
CA GLY A 233 7.16 -8.18 -4.34
C GLY A 233 8.13 -9.23 -3.80
N GLN A 234 9.33 -8.84 -3.34
CA GLN A 234 10.30 -9.76 -2.71
C GLN A 234 9.68 -10.63 -1.59
N ALA A 235 8.85 -10.04 -0.73
CA ALA A 235 8.19 -10.76 0.37
C ALA A 235 7.29 -11.90 -0.15
N TYR A 236 6.54 -11.68 -1.24
CA TYR A 236 5.72 -12.71 -1.85
C TYR A 236 6.57 -13.84 -2.44
N ARG A 237 7.68 -13.52 -3.10
CA ARG A 237 8.61 -14.53 -3.65
C ARG A 237 9.20 -15.42 -2.55
N GLN A 238 9.57 -14.85 -1.41
CA GLN A 238 10.06 -15.61 -0.25
C GLN A 238 9.02 -16.56 0.34
N LEU A 239 7.73 -16.28 0.13
CA LEU A 239 6.61 -17.13 0.55
C LEU A 239 6.18 -18.15 -0.52
N GLY A 240 6.94 -18.28 -1.62
CA GLY A 240 6.65 -19.23 -2.69
C GLY A 240 5.67 -18.72 -3.76
N PHE A 241 5.28 -17.44 -3.73
CA PHE A 241 4.48 -16.89 -4.82
C PHE A 241 5.35 -16.67 -6.05
N ILE A 242 4.75 -16.90 -7.22
CA ILE A 242 5.33 -16.61 -8.53
C ILE A 242 4.65 -15.38 -9.16
N PRO A 243 5.36 -14.57 -9.97
CA PRO A 243 4.73 -13.51 -10.75
C PRO A 243 3.63 -14.04 -11.67
N ASP A 244 2.48 -13.37 -11.72
CA ASP A 244 1.27 -13.77 -12.47
C ASP A 244 0.66 -12.58 -13.23
N GLY A 245 1.49 -11.61 -13.62
CA GLY A 245 1.11 -10.46 -14.43
C GLY A 245 1.32 -9.10 -13.75
N LYS A 246 0.82 -8.05 -14.39
CA LYS A 246 0.88 -6.67 -13.91
C LYS A 246 -0.50 -6.04 -13.96
N LYS A 247 -0.80 -5.17 -13.01
CA LYS A 247 -1.97 -4.29 -13.03
C LYS A 247 -1.52 -2.91 -13.48
N ALA A 248 -2.18 -2.36 -14.48
CA ALA A 248 -1.86 -1.05 -15.04
C ALA A 248 -1.96 0.05 -13.96
N PRO A 249 -1.17 1.13 -14.11
CA PRO A 249 -1.33 2.37 -13.38
C PRO A 249 -2.78 2.86 -13.31
N VAL A 250 -3.17 3.34 -12.13
CA VAL A 250 -4.47 3.97 -11.86
C VAL A 250 -4.26 5.48 -11.76
N SER A 251 -5.14 6.24 -12.42
CA SER A 251 -5.19 7.69 -12.28
C SER A 251 -6.12 8.10 -11.14
N PHE A 252 -5.75 9.16 -10.44
CA PHE A 252 -6.43 9.70 -9.28
C PHE A 252 -6.66 11.19 -9.45
N ARG A 253 -7.78 11.66 -8.91
CA ARG A 253 -8.02 13.06 -8.60
C ARG A 253 -7.61 13.29 -7.13
N ILE A 254 -6.95 14.39 -6.84
CA ILE A 254 -6.46 14.76 -5.51
C ILE A 254 -7.05 16.13 -5.17
N ASP A 255 -7.75 16.20 -4.04
CA ASP A 255 -8.23 17.45 -3.47
C ASP A 255 -7.10 18.09 -2.66
N GLN A 256 -6.68 19.32 -2.99
CA GLN A 256 -5.56 19.96 -2.29
C GLN A 256 -5.90 20.39 -0.85
N SER A 257 -7.19 20.47 -0.48
CA SER A 257 -7.61 20.87 0.85
C SER A 257 -7.31 19.81 1.91
N ASP A 258 -7.43 18.52 1.56
CA ASP A 258 -7.26 17.38 2.47
C ASP A 258 -6.33 16.28 1.92
N TRP A 259 -5.74 16.52 0.73
CA TRP A 259 -4.87 15.62 -0.01
C TRP A 259 -5.49 14.24 -0.30
N LEU A 260 -6.82 14.11 -0.25
CA LEU A 260 -7.50 12.85 -0.51
C LEU A 260 -7.38 12.47 -1.98
N ARG A 261 -6.73 11.32 -2.25
CA ARG A 261 -6.75 10.72 -3.58
C ARG A 261 -8.01 9.87 -3.82
N ILE A 262 -8.72 10.16 -4.90
CA ILE A 262 -9.92 9.44 -5.36
C ILE A 262 -9.61 8.81 -6.72
N PRO A 263 -9.74 7.47 -6.88
CA PRO A 263 -9.46 6.83 -8.16
C PRO A 263 -10.46 7.26 -9.23
N ILE A 264 -9.93 7.65 -10.39
CA ILE A 264 -10.72 7.96 -11.57
C ILE A 264 -11.06 6.64 -12.24
N ARG A 265 -12.35 6.28 -12.25
CA ARG A 265 -12.83 5.12 -12.98
C ARG A 265 -12.82 5.47 -14.47
N PRO A 266 -12.23 4.64 -15.35
CA PRO A 266 -12.48 4.79 -16.78
C PRO A 266 -13.98 4.77 -17.00
N ALA A 267 -14.50 5.65 -17.87
CA ALA A 267 -15.86 5.50 -18.36
C ALA A 267 -15.94 4.11 -19.02
N GLY A 268 -16.66 3.18 -18.39
CA GLY A 268 -16.96 1.90 -19.03
C GLY A 268 -17.83 2.16 -20.28
N PRO A 269 -17.92 1.20 -21.21
CA PRO A 269 -19.00 1.25 -22.19
C PRO A 269 -20.32 1.37 -21.43
N ALA A 270 -21.17 2.32 -21.85
CA ALA A 270 -22.49 2.52 -21.27
C ALA A 270 -23.20 1.16 -21.20
N THR A 271 -23.46 0.70 -19.97
CA THR A 271 -24.23 -0.52 -19.79
C THR A 271 -25.64 -0.21 -20.32
N PRO A 272 -26.17 -0.97 -21.31
CA PRO A 272 -27.52 -0.72 -21.78
C PRO A 272 -28.49 -0.85 -20.60
N PRO A 273 -29.52 0.00 -20.51
CA PRO A 273 -30.44 -0.01 -19.38
C PRO A 273 -31.06 -1.41 -19.27
N GLN A 274 -30.87 -2.04 -18.11
CA GLN A 274 -31.61 -3.25 -17.79
C GLN A 274 -33.10 -2.91 -17.71
N PRO A 275 -34.00 -3.76 -18.24
CA PRO A 275 -35.43 -3.50 -18.20
C PRO A 275 -35.90 -3.42 -16.74
N HIS A 276 -36.46 -2.27 -16.38
CA HIS A 276 -37.02 -1.98 -15.06
C HIS A 276 -38.17 -2.94 -14.77
N ILE A 277 -38.07 -3.70 -13.67
CA ILE A 277 -39.22 -4.34 -13.04
C ILE A 277 -39.93 -3.25 -12.23
N THR A 278 -41.11 -2.86 -12.70
CA THR A 278 -41.99 -1.87 -12.08
C THR A 278 -42.62 -2.44 -10.81
N LEU A 279 -42.50 -1.74 -9.68
CA LEU A 279 -43.47 -1.81 -8.58
C LEU A 279 -43.84 -0.37 -8.16
N PRO A 280 -45.10 -0.12 -7.76
CA PRO A 280 -45.74 1.17 -7.90
C PRO A 280 -45.47 2.17 -6.75
N HIS A 281 -45.75 3.43 -7.12
CA HIS A 281 -45.53 4.71 -6.46
C HIS A 281 -45.84 4.86 -4.97
N GLY A 282 -45.01 5.69 -4.33
CA GLY A 282 -45.39 6.62 -3.27
C GLY A 282 -44.65 7.95 -3.49
N THR A 283 -45.41 9.01 -3.73
CA THR A 283 -44.99 10.40 -4.01
C THR A 283 -44.40 11.09 -2.79
N ASP A 284 -43.29 11.82 -2.92
CA ASP A 284 -43.32 13.29 -2.85
C ASP A 284 -41.98 13.94 -3.24
N SER A 285 -42.12 15.18 -3.68
CA SER A 285 -41.20 16.08 -4.35
C SER A 285 -40.09 16.68 -3.46
N THR A 286 -38.91 16.88 -4.05
CA THR A 286 -38.14 18.15 -4.00
C THR A 286 -36.90 18.02 -4.91
N SER A 287 -37.04 18.55 -6.12
CA SER A 287 -35.96 18.76 -7.08
C SER A 287 -34.95 19.76 -6.50
N ARG A 288 -33.73 19.30 -6.20
CA ARG A 288 -32.55 20.18 -6.14
C ARG A 288 -31.76 19.94 -7.42
N HIS A 289 -31.89 20.86 -8.38
CA HIS A 289 -30.93 21.02 -9.45
C HIS A 289 -29.52 21.12 -8.83
N ARG A 290 -28.73 20.07 -9.00
CA ARG A 290 -27.31 20.10 -8.65
C ARG A 290 -26.60 20.71 -9.85
N THR A 291 -26.41 22.03 -9.79
CA THR A 291 -25.53 22.80 -10.65
C THR A 291 -24.17 22.12 -10.70
N LEU A 292 -23.61 21.91 -11.89
CA LEU A 292 -22.21 21.49 -12.07
C LEU A 292 -21.33 22.53 -11.36
N PRO A 293 -20.41 22.15 -10.46
CA PRO A 293 -19.52 23.12 -9.86
C PRO A 293 -18.63 23.76 -10.93
N CYS A 294 -18.46 25.07 -10.77
CA CYS A 294 -17.44 25.91 -11.38
C CYS A 294 -16.07 25.20 -11.37
N GLU A 295 -15.23 25.46 -12.37
CA GLU A 295 -13.89 24.86 -12.53
C GLU A 295 -13.09 24.93 -11.22
N ASP A 296 -12.96 23.78 -10.53
CA ASP A 296 -12.22 23.65 -9.27
C ASP A 296 -10.72 23.83 -9.52
N THR A 297 -10.22 25.05 -9.31
CA THR A 297 -8.78 25.38 -9.40
C THR A 297 -7.90 24.67 -8.36
N ASP A 298 -8.50 23.98 -7.37
CA ASP A 298 -7.82 23.25 -6.28
C ASP A 298 -7.73 21.74 -6.50
N THR A 299 -8.12 21.25 -7.68
CA THR A 299 -8.03 19.83 -8.03
C THR A 299 -6.72 19.53 -8.76
N LEU A 300 -5.97 18.55 -8.24
CA LEU A 300 -4.80 17.99 -8.91
C LEU A 300 -5.01 16.54 -9.35
N TYR A 301 -4.10 16.04 -10.18
CA TYR A 301 -4.14 14.70 -10.73
C TYR A 301 -2.83 13.96 -10.49
N PHE A 302 -2.93 12.64 -10.32
CA PHE A 302 -1.76 11.77 -10.12
C PHE A 302 -2.02 10.41 -10.76
N ARG A 303 -0.97 9.76 -11.27
CA ARG A 303 -1.05 8.39 -11.79
C ARG A 303 0.05 7.53 -11.17
N ASN A 304 -0.36 6.49 -10.44
CA ASN A 304 0.57 5.65 -9.67
C ASN A 304 1.41 4.72 -10.57
N ALA A 305 2.33 3.97 -9.95
CA ALA A 305 3.20 3.03 -10.68
C ALA A 305 2.52 1.70 -11.08
N GLY A 306 1.26 1.48 -10.71
CA GLY A 306 0.57 0.19 -10.87
C GLY A 306 1.00 -0.85 -9.85
N SER A 307 0.82 -2.13 -10.17
CA SER A 307 1.16 -3.22 -9.23
C SER A 307 1.61 -4.49 -9.95
N LEU A 308 2.45 -5.29 -9.30
CA LEU A 308 2.79 -6.64 -9.76
C LEU A 308 1.87 -7.65 -9.11
N LYS A 309 1.31 -8.56 -9.92
CA LYS A 309 0.45 -9.64 -9.43
C LYS A 309 1.30 -10.85 -9.11
N TYR A 310 1.02 -11.46 -7.97
CA TYR A 310 1.67 -12.67 -7.48
C TYR A 310 0.64 -13.75 -7.22
N ARG A 311 1.00 -15.02 -7.45
CA ARG A 311 0.15 -16.18 -7.18
C ARG A 311 0.93 -17.29 -6.47
N LEU A 312 0.34 -17.85 -5.43
CA LEU A 312 0.76 -19.09 -4.78
C LEU A 312 -0.22 -20.20 -5.16
N ARG A 313 0.24 -21.23 -5.86
CA ARG A 313 -0.56 -22.42 -6.22
C ARG A 313 -0.41 -23.48 -5.12
N LEU A 314 -1.50 -24.12 -4.72
CA LEU A 314 -1.55 -25.09 -3.60
C LEU A 314 -2.20 -26.43 -3.97
N TYR A 315 -2.77 -26.54 -5.18
CA TYR A 315 -3.40 -27.74 -5.74
C TYR A 315 -2.44 -28.68 -6.47
#